data_AF-D2GVX4-F1
#
_entry.id   AF-D2GVX4-F1
#
_cell.length_a   1.000
_cell.length_b   1.000
_cell.length_c   1.000
_cell.angle_alpha   90.00
_cell.angle_beta   90.00
_cell.angle_gamma   90.00
#
_symmetry.space_group_name_H-M   'P 1'
#
loop_
_entity.id
_entity.type
_entity.pdbx_description
1 polymer ?
#
loop_
_entity_poly.entity_id
_entity_poly.type
_entity_poly.pdbx_seq_one_letter_code
_entity_poly.pdbx_strand_id
1 'polypeptide(L)'
;LLIPQLKKEMGLPESNHSWMPCLTSDSQAPHINSSAILPYFRAIRPLSDKNVIDKIIEQLDKLKFQHEPETEVSVPADTFEGKSFILTILQQFSACLERVFKSLNPGPQ
;
A
#
# COMPACT_ATOMS: atom_id res chain seq x y z
N LEU A 1 32.48 25.22 -26.51
CA LEU A 1 33.05 24.30 -25.50
C LEU A 1 31.91 23.79 -24.64
N LEU A 2 31.75 22.47 -24.53
CA LEU A 2 30.68 21.78 -23.80
C LEU A 2 30.84 21.97 -22.29
N ILE A 3 29.84 22.52 -21.62
CA ILE A 3 29.62 22.28 -20.18
C ILE A 3 28.65 21.11 -20.10
N PRO A 4 29.02 19.98 -19.48
CA PRO A 4 28.11 18.87 -19.29
C PRO A 4 27.06 19.34 -18.28
N GLN A 5 25.85 19.60 -18.79
CA GLN A 5 24.67 19.81 -17.97
C GLN A 5 24.50 18.54 -17.14
N LEU A 6 24.95 18.61 -15.89
CA LEU A 6 24.54 17.76 -14.80
C LEU A 6 23.01 17.87 -14.75
N LYS A 7 22.33 17.00 -15.52
CA LYS A 7 20.91 16.74 -15.34
C LYS A 7 20.80 16.15 -13.94
N LYS A 8 20.62 17.05 -12.98
CA LYS A 8 20.03 16.81 -11.68
C LYS A 8 18.87 15.86 -11.94
N GLU A 9 18.98 14.61 -11.50
CA GLU A 9 17.85 13.71 -11.42
C GLU A 9 16.82 14.43 -10.54
N MET A 10 15.90 15.11 -11.20
CA MET A 10 14.76 15.71 -10.56
C MET A 10 13.88 14.51 -10.27
N GLY A 11 14.02 13.97 -9.05
CA GLY A 11 13.20 12.89 -8.55
C GLY A 11 11.77 13.18 -8.96
N LEU A 12 11.17 12.23 -9.68
CA LEU A 12 9.81 12.35 -10.17
C LEU A 12 8.94 12.77 -8.98
N PRO A 13 8.17 13.87 -9.06
CA PRO A 13 7.24 14.21 -7.99
C PRO A 13 6.34 13.01 -7.78
N GLU A 14 6.18 12.59 -6.52
CA GLU A 14 5.38 11.43 -6.11
C GLU A 14 4.07 11.42 -6.91
N SER A 15 3.96 10.49 -7.86
CA SER A 15 2.82 10.46 -8.77
C SER A 15 1.59 10.11 -7.95
N ASN A 16 0.69 11.07 -7.83
CA ASN A 16 -0.58 11.00 -7.12
C ASN A 16 -1.59 10.03 -7.76
N HIS A 17 -1.30 8.75 -7.96
CA HIS A 17 -2.28 7.83 -8.58
C HIS A 17 -2.21 6.40 -8.03
N SER A 18 -2.54 6.25 -6.75
CA SER A 18 -3.29 5.10 -6.21
C SER A 18 -3.47 5.32 -4.71
N TRP A 19 -4.53 6.01 -4.32
CA TRP A 19 -4.95 6.00 -2.92
C TRP A 19 -5.50 4.61 -2.63
N MET A 20 -4.76 3.79 -1.89
CA MET A 20 -5.34 2.59 -1.29
C MET A 20 -6.20 3.00 -0.09
N PRO A 21 -7.41 2.46 0.04
CA PRO A 21 -8.32 2.73 1.13
C PRO A 21 -7.95 2.01 2.45
N CYS A 22 -6.65 1.90 2.78
CA CYS A 22 -6.30 1.81 4.21
C CYS A 22 -6.51 3.16 4.94
N LEU A 23 -6.99 4.18 4.21
CA LEU A 23 -7.01 5.59 4.56
C LEU A 23 -8.33 6.31 4.19
N THR A 24 -9.47 5.63 4.06
CA THR A 24 -10.75 6.36 4.13
C THR A 24 -10.95 6.80 5.58
N SER A 25 -11.36 8.06 5.78
CA SER A 25 -11.40 8.73 7.09
C SER A 25 -12.39 8.10 8.09
N ASP A 26 -13.12 7.06 7.67
CA ASP A 26 -14.22 6.45 8.40
C ASP A 26 -13.81 5.20 9.18
N SER A 27 -12.62 4.63 8.95
CA SER A 27 -12.10 3.60 9.87
C SER A 27 -11.59 4.29 11.13
N GLN A 28 -12.44 4.40 12.16
CA GLN A 28 -12.01 4.84 13.49
C GLN A 28 -10.78 4.02 13.89
N ALA A 29 -9.67 4.71 14.20
CA ALA A 29 -8.54 4.07 14.85
C ALA A 29 -9.07 3.30 16.09
N PRO A 30 -8.69 2.02 16.28
CA PRO A 30 -7.48 1.36 15.79
C PRO A 30 -7.71 0.37 14.63
N HIS A 31 -8.74 0.54 13.81
CA HIS A 31 -9.13 -0.48 12.84
C HIS A 31 -8.47 -0.29 11.46
N ILE A 32 -7.73 -1.30 11.02
CA ILE A 32 -7.29 -1.44 9.62
C ILE A 32 -8.49 -1.93 8.81
N ASN A 33 -8.91 -1.22 7.76
CA ASN A 33 -9.90 -1.77 6.84
C ASN A 33 -9.23 -2.81 5.93
N SER A 34 -9.23 -4.09 6.33
CA SER A 34 -8.61 -5.12 5.47
C SER A 34 -9.42 -5.42 4.21
N SER A 35 -10.76 -5.25 4.21
CA SER A 35 -11.57 -5.43 2.99
C SER A 35 -11.16 -4.45 1.89
N ALA A 36 -10.66 -3.27 2.27
CA ALA A 36 -10.07 -2.29 1.36
C ALA A 36 -8.64 -2.62 0.91
N ILE A 37 -7.88 -3.39 1.69
CA ILE A 37 -6.43 -3.63 1.48
C ILE A 37 -6.17 -4.95 0.76
N LEU A 38 -6.91 -5.98 1.14
CA LEU A 38 -6.78 -7.35 0.67
C LEU A 38 -6.85 -7.46 -0.87
N PRO A 39 -7.73 -6.73 -1.59
CA PRO A 39 -7.77 -6.81 -3.05
C PRO A 39 -6.46 -6.34 -3.71
N TYR A 40 -5.78 -5.34 -3.14
CA TYR A 40 -4.50 -4.86 -3.67
C TYR A 40 -3.39 -5.91 -3.50
N PHE A 41 -3.29 -6.54 -2.32
CA PHE A 41 -2.31 -7.59 -2.09
C PHE A 41 -2.56 -8.82 -2.97
N ARG A 42 -3.83 -9.17 -3.20
CA ARG A 42 -4.21 -10.22 -4.16
C ARG A 42 -3.81 -9.84 -5.59
N ALA A 43 -3.98 -8.58 -5.97
CA ALA A 43 -3.62 -8.08 -7.30
C ALA A 43 -2.11 -8.08 -7.57
N ILE A 44 -1.27 -7.77 -6.57
CA ILE A 44 0.20 -7.79 -6.72
C ILE A 44 0.87 -9.13 -6.43
N ARG A 45 0.12 -10.10 -5.87
CA ARG A 45 0.59 -11.46 -5.59
C ARG A 45 1.37 -12.12 -6.74
N PRO A 46 0.91 -12.10 -8.02
CA PRO A 46 1.65 -12.73 -9.11
C PRO A 46 2.95 -12.00 -9.48
N LEU A 47 3.14 -10.76 -9.01
CA LEU A 47 4.24 -9.87 -9.43
C LEU A 47 5.34 -9.72 -8.37
N SER A 48 5.18 -10.32 -7.20
CA SER A 48 6.02 -10.12 -6.02
C SER A 48 6.55 -11.44 -5.45
N ASP A 49 7.40 -11.37 -4.41
CA ASP A 49 7.80 -12.56 -3.65
C ASP A 49 6.56 -13.24 -3.05
N LYS A 50 6.29 -14.45 -3.55
CA LYS A 50 5.09 -15.22 -3.20
C LYS A 50 5.01 -15.50 -1.70
N ASN A 51 6.13 -15.76 -1.03
CA ASN A 51 6.10 -16.19 0.37
C ASN A 51 5.74 -15.03 1.32
N VAL A 52 6.21 -13.81 1.03
CA VAL A 52 5.92 -12.64 1.86
C VAL A 52 4.50 -12.15 1.65
N ILE A 53 4.06 -12.01 0.39
CA ILE A 53 2.71 -11.54 0.08
C ILE A 53 1.65 -12.52 0.56
N ASP A 54 1.86 -13.83 0.41
CA ASP A 54 0.91 -14.85 0.87
C ASP A 54 0.70 -14.78 2.39
N LYS A 55 1.78 -14.54 3.16
CA LYS A 55 1.68 -14.34 4.61
C LYS A 55 0.90 -13.08 4.96
N ILE A 56 1.09 -11.98 4.24
CA ILE A 56 0.33 -10.75 4.49
C ILE A 56 -1.15 -10.97 4.22
N ILE A 57 -1.49 -11.61 3.09
CA ILE A 57 -2.88 -11.97 2.76
C ILE A 57 -3.48 -12.85 3.86
N GLU A 58 -2.77 -13.89 4.31
CA GLU A 58 -3.24 -14.78 5.37
C GLU A 58 -3.54 -14.04 6.68
N GLN A 59 -2.68 -13.08 7.07
CA GLN A 59 -2.92 -12.28 8.27
C GLN A 59 -4.08 -11.32 8.10
N LEU A 60 -4.25 -10.72 6.91
CA LEU A 60 -5.38 -9.84 6.61
C LEU A 60 -6.71 -10.61 6.61
N ASP A 61 -6.75 -11.83 6.04
CA ASP A 61 -7.95 -12.70 6.03
C ASP A 61 -8.40 -13.10 7.45
N LYS A 62 -7.48 -13.20 8.42
CA LYS A 62 -7.81 -13.50 9.83
C LYS A 62 -8.54 -12.36 10.52
N LEU A 63 -8.37 -11.14 10.03
CA LEU A 63 -9.03 -9.99 10.62
C LEU A 63 -10.51 -10.03 10.20
N LYS A 64 -11.38 -10.36 11.15
CA LYS A 64 -12.83 -10.43 10.90
C LYS A 64 -13.39 -9.01 10.71
N PHE A 65 -13.77 -8.67 9.48
CA PHE A 65 -14.47 -7.40 9.19
C PHE A 65 -15.83 -7.63 8.57
N GLN A 66 -16.68 -6.61 8.67
CA GLN A 66 -17.96 -6.58 7.99
C GLN A 66 -17.70 -6.77 6.50
N HIS A 67 -18.43 -7.70 5.87
CA HIS A 67 -18.32 -8.01 4.45
C HIS A 67 -18.70 -6.78 3.62
N GLU A 68 -17.76 -5.88 3.39
CA GLU A 68 -17.80 -4.97 2.27
C GLU A 68 -17.46 -5.76 0.99
N PRO A 69 -18.11 -5.43 -0.15
CA PRO A 69 -17.73 -6.01 -1.44
C PRO A 69 -16.25 -5.73 -1.71
N GLU A 70 -15.52 -6.75 -2.16
CA GLU A 70 -14.14 -6.56 -2.58
C GLU A 70 -14.08 -5.62 -3.79
N THR A 71 -13.28 -4.56 -3.68
CA THR A 71 -13.00 -3.65 -4.78
C THR A 71 -12.14 -4.34 -5.83
N GLU A 72 -12.53 -4.27 -7.10
CA GLU A 72 -11.65 -4.69 -8.20
C GLU A 72 -10.46 -3.73 -8.34
N VAL A 73 -9.25 -4.28 -8.35
CA VAL A 73 -8.01 -3.51 -8.47
C VAL A 73 -7.34 -3.81 -9.82
N SER A 74 -7.28 -2.79 -10.66
CA SER A 74 -6.55 -2.83 -11.92
C SER A 74 -5.06 -2.64 -11.69
N VAL A 75 -4.25 -3.56 -12.19
CA VAL A 75 -2.78 -3.49 -12.13
C VAL A 75 -2.24 -2.90 -13.44
N PRO A 76 -1.30 -1.95 -13.40
CA PRO A 76 -0.66 -1.45 -14.61
C PRO A 76 0.02 -2.57 -15.40
N ALA A 77 -0.15 -2.56 -16.72
CA ALA A 77 0.45 -3.55 -17.61
C ALA A 77 1.94 -3.26 -17.91
N ASP A 78 2.34 -2.00 -17.83
CA ASP A 78 3.73 -1.60 -18.01
C ASP A 78 4.60 -2.09 -16.84
N THR A 79 5.84 -2.49 -17.14
CA THR A 79 6.75 -3.07 -16.12
C THR A 79 7.21 -2.02 -15.10
N PHE A 80 7.48 -0.78 -15.53
CA PHE A 80 7.91 0.29 -14.63
C PHE A 80 6.74 0.76 -13.77
N GLU A 81 5.57 0.95 -14.38
CA GLU A 81 4.36 1.33 -13.66
C GLU A 81 3.92 0.23 -12.68
N GLY A 82 4.01 -1.04 -13.07
CA GLY A 82 3.72 -2.18 -12.20
C GLY A 82 4.64 -2.24 -10.97
N LYS A 83 5.94 -1.96 -11.14
CA LYS A 83 6.88 -1.86 -10.01
C LYS A 83 6.55 -0.67 -9.10
N SER A 84 6.24 0.49 -9.70
CA SER A 84 5.84 1.68 -8.95
C SER A 84 4.56 1.42 -8.15
N PHE A 85 3.59 0.75 -8.76
CA PHE A 85 2.33 0.35 -8.14
C PHE A 85 2.53 -0.56 -6.92
N ILE A 86 3.36 -1.61 -7.06
CA ILE A 86 3.72 -2.50 -5.95
C ILE A 86 4.37 -1.72 -4.81
N LEU A 87 5.32 -0.84 -5.14
CA LEU A 87 6.02 -0.02 -4.15
C LEU A 87 5.02 0.86 -3.37
N THR A 88 4.11 1.52 -4.07
CA THR A 88 3.07 2.36 -3.45
C THR A 88 2.18 1.56 -2.51
N ILE A 89 1.77 0.35 -2.90
CA ILE A 89 0.98 -0.54 -2.04
C ILE A 89 1.71 -0.85 -0.73
N LEU A 90 2.98 -1.24 -0.82
CA LEU A 90 3.79 -1.60 0.35
C LEU A 90 4.04 -0.38 1.26
N GLN A 91 4.32 0.79 0.68
CA GLN A 91 4.52 2.03 1.43
C GLN A 91 3.27 2.44 2.20
N GLN A 92 2.11 2.43 1.53
CA GLN A 92 0.85 2.80 2.18
C GLN A 92 0.47 1.80 3.27
N PHE A 93 0.64 0.50 3.02
CA PHE A 93 0.40 -0.53 4.03
C PHE A 93 1.29 -0.33 5.27
N SER A 94 2.57 -0.06 5.08
CA SER A 94 3.52 0.23 6.17
C SER A 94 3.08 1.45 6.99
N ALA A 95 2.73 2.56 6.34
CA ALA A 95 2.25 3.76 7.02
C ALA A 95 0.95 3.51 7.81
N CYS A 96 0.06 2.67 7.28
CA CYS A 96 -1.18 2.29 7.94
C CYS A 96 -0.91 1.44 9.20
N LEU A 97 0.01 0.47 9.14
CA LEU A 97 0.44 -0.30 10.31
C LEU A 97 1.11 0.59 11.38
N GLU A 98 1.93 1.55 10.98
CA GLU A 98 2.60 2.46 11.92
C GLU A 98 1.59 3.31 12.72
N ARG A 99 0.54 3.81 12.05
CA ARG A 99 -0.55 4.56 12.70
C ARG A 99 -1.29 3.73 13.74
N VAL A 100 -1.59 2.48 13.40
CA VAL A 100 -2.27 1.53 14.30
C VAL A 100 -1.36 1.17 15.47
N PHE A 101 -0.07 0.96 15.22
CA PHE A 101 0.88 0.66 16.30
C PHE A 101 1.01 1.83 17.29
N LYS A 102 1.03 3.07 16.78
CA LYS A 102 1.03 4.29 17.58
C LYS A 102 -0.26 4.47 18.37
N SER A 103 -1.43 4.11 17.82
CA SER A 103 -2.69 4.22 18.55
C SER A 103 -2.84 3.17 19.66
N LEU A 104 -2.25 1.99 19.50
CA LEU A 104 -2.24 0.93 20.51
C LEU A 104 -1.23 1.18 21.64
N ASN A 105 -0.19 1.97 21.38
CA ASN A 105 0.83 2.34 22.36
C ASN A 105 0.93 3.86 22.48
N PRO A 106 -0.09 4.53 23.06
CA PRO A 106 0.06 5.94 23.40
C PRO A 106 1.19 6.00 24.44
N GLY A 107 2.29 6.70 24.11
CA GLY A 107 3.38 6.91 25.06
C GLY A 107 2.87 7.50 26.38
N PRO A 108 3.67 7.44 27.46
CA PRO A 108 3.28 8.04 28.74
C PRO A 108 2.94 9.53 28.54
N GLN A 109 1.77 9.93 29.06
CA GLN A 109 1.29 11.32 29.06
C GLN A 109 2.15 12.21 29.97
#